data_AF-A0A972PDY7-F1
#
_entry.id   AF-A0A972PDY7-F1
#
_cell.length_a   1.000
_cell.length_b   1.000
_cell.length_c   1.000
_cell.angle_alpha   90.00
_cell.angle_beta   90.00
_cell.angle_gamma   90.00
#
_symmetry.space_group_name_H-M   'P 1'
#
loop_
_entity.id
_entity.type
_entity.pdbx_description
1 polymer ?
#
loop_
_entity_poly.entity_id
_entity_poly.type
_entity_poly.pdbx_seq_one_letter_code
_entity_poly.pdbx_strand_id
1 'polypeptide(L)' 'MLILLLGAGIALYEAPKLVREKQWRELAAFSGFLLFGIALALALALGIPVPNPTRAVEYIFSPLSRLIYPR' A
#
# COMPACT_ATOMS: atom_id res chain seq x y z
N MET A 1 -12.98 10.07 -5.91
CA MET A 1 -13.92 10.25 -4.80
C MET A 1 -14.30 8.93 -4.10
N LEU A 2 -14.62 7.85 -4.81
CA LEU A 2 -14.99 6.56 -4.20
C LEU A 2 -13.94 6.00 -3.22
N ILE A 3 -12.65 6.11 -3.53
CA ILE A 3 -11.53 5.64 -2.68
C ILE A 3 -11.60 6.25 -1.27
N LEU A 4 -11.89 7.56 -1.18
CA LEU A 4 -11.99 8.27 0.10
C LEU A 4 -13.23 7.85 0.89
N LEU A 5 -14.36 7.62 0.21
CA LEU A 5 -15.60 7.15 0.84
C LEU A 5 -15.41 5.75 1.44
N LEU A 6 -14.76 4.84 0.70
CA LEU A 6 -14.45 3.50 1.21
C LEU A 6 -13.47 3.57 2.39
N GLY A 7 -12.41 4.38 2.27
CA GLY A 7 -11.47 4.61 3.37
C GLY A 7 -12.14 5.15 4.64
N ALA A 8 -13.03 6.13 4.49
CA ALA A 8 -13.81 6.67 5.60
C ALA A 8 -14.77 5.63 6.20
N GLY A 9 -15.42 4.81 5.38
CA GLY A 9 -16.27 3.72 5.84
C GLY A 9 -15.51 2.68 6.67
N ILE A 10 -14.32 2.27 6.20
CA ILE A 10 -13.44 1.34 6.92
C ILE A 10 -12.99 1.95 8.25
N ALA A 11 -12.56 3.22 8.24
CA ALA A 11 -12.17 3.93 9.47
C ALA A 11 -13.32 4.02 10.48
N LEU A 12 -14.53 4.36 10.04
CA LEU A 12 -15.70 4.48 10.91
C LEU A 12 -16.16 3.14 11.49
N TYR A 13 -15.88 2.02 10.81
CA TYR A 13 -16.21 0.69 11.31
C TYR A 13 -15.15 0.18 12.31
N GLU A 14 -13.87 0.26 11.96
CA GLU A 14 -12.79 -0.37 12.72
C GLU A 14 -12.25 0.55 13.84
N ALA A 15 -12.04 1.84 13.56
CA ALA A 15 -11.41 2.77 14.50
C ALA A 15 -12.16 2.94 15.85
N PRO A 16 -13.50 3.07 15.91
CA PRO A 16 -14.17 3.21 17.20
C PRO A 16 -14.03 1.96 18.06
N LYS A 17 -13.96 0.76 17.47
CA LYS A 17 -13.72 -0.47 18.20
C LYS A 17 -12.33 -0.47 18.85
N LEU A 18 -11.30 -0.14 18.06
CA LEU A 18 -9.92 -0.03 18.53
C LEU A 18 -9.74 1.02 19.64
N VAL A 19 -10.40 2.17 19.52
CA VAL A 19 -10.38 3.23 20.54
C VAL A 19 -11.08 2.77 21.83
N ARG A 20 -12.23 2.10 21.72
CA ARG A 20 -12.97 1.57 22.89
C ARG A 20 -12.16 0.53 23.66
N GLU A 21 -11.42 -0.32 22.95
CA GLU A 21 -10.55 -1.34 23.55
C GLU A 21 -9.19 -0.79 24.01
N LYS A 22 -8.95 0.53 23.88
CA LYS A 22 -7.68 1.21 24.21
C LYS A 22 -6.46 0.60 23.49
N GLN A 23 -6.70 0.04 22.30
CA GLN A 23 -5.73 -0.61 21.44
C GLN A 23 -4.97 0.42 20.58
N TRP A 24 -4.18 1.28 21.22
CA TRP A 24 -3.50 2.40 20.54
C TRP A 24 -2.43 1.94 19.55
N ARG A 25 -1.77 0.80 19.83
CA ARG A 25 -0.76 0.23 18.93
C ARG A 25 -1.40 -0.33 17.67
N GLU A 26 -2.50 -1.07 17.83
CA GLU A 26 -3.28 -1.58 16.71
C GLU A 26 -3.92 -0.44 15.92
N LEU A 27 -4.42 0.61 16.59
CA LEU A 27 -4.97 1.79 15.94
C LEU A 27 -3.92 2.52 15.09
N ALA A 28 -2.69 2.65 15.59
CA ALA A 28 -1.59 3.25 14.84
C ALA A 28 -1.21 2.41 13.62
N ALA A 29 -1.11 1.09 13.77
CA ALA A 29 -0.82 0.18 12.66
C ALA A 29 -1.95 0.23 11.60
N PHE A 30 -3.20 0.07 12.03
CA PHE A 30 -4.39 0.17 11.18
C PHE A 30 -4.42 1.49 10.41
N SER A 31 -4.23 2.62 11.10
CA SER A 31 -4.27 3.94 10.47
C SER A 31 -3.13 4.11 9.48
N GLY A 32 -1.92 3.63 9.82
CA GLY A 32 -0.77 3.63 8.91
C GLY A 32 -1.05 2.85 7.63
N PHE A 33 -1.55 1.61 7.75
CA PHE A 33 -1.89 0.78 6.60
C PHE A 33 -3.05 1.36 5.77
N LEU A 34 -4.09 1.90 6.43
CA LEU A 34 -5.23 2.50 5.75
C LEU A 34 -4.81 3.74 4.95
N LEU A 35 -4.03 4.63 5.55
CA LEU A 35 -3.50 5.81 4.86
C LEU A 35 -2.58 5.40 3.71
N PHE A 36 -1.73 4.40 3.90
CA PHE A 36 -0.85 3.90 2.86
C PHE A 36 -1.63 3.32 1.67
N GLY A 37 -2.67 2.53 1.95
CA GLY A 37 -3.57 1.99 0.93
C GLY A 37 -4.31 3.08 0.16
N ILE A 38 -4.84 4.10 0.85
CA ILE A 38 -5.50 5.24 0.21
C ILE A 38 -4.50 6.03 -0.64
N ALA A 39 -3.31 6.32 -0.12
CA ALA A 39 -2.27 7.05 -0.84
C ALA A 39 -1.85 6.31 -2.12
N LEU A 40 -1.64 4.99 -2.05
CA LEU A 40 -1.35 4.16 -3.22
C LEU A 40 -2.51 4.16 -4.22
N ALA A 41 -3.74 3.95 -3.74
CA ALA A 41 -4.92 3.93 -4.61
C ALA A 41 -5.14 5.28 -5.31
N LEU A 42 -4.91 6.40 -4.60
CA LEU A 42 -4.95 7.74 -5.19
C LEU A 42 -3.82 7.96 -6.18
N ALA A 43 -2.59 7.56 -5.86
CA ALA A 43 -1.45 7.66 -6.77
C ALA A 43 -1.72 6.92 -8.09
N LEU A 44 -2.23 5.69 -8.00
CA LEU A 44 -2.63 4.90 -9.17
C LEU A 44 -3.78 5.56 -9.94
N ALA A 45 -4.82 6.04 -9.26
CA ALA A 45 -5.98 6.67 -9.89
C ALA A 45 -5.64 8.01 -10.58
N LEU A 46 -4.66 8.74 -10.05
CA LEU A 46 -4.15 9.99 -10.61
C LEU A 46 -3.08 9.76 -11.71
N GLY A 47 -2.72 8.50 -11.98
CA GLY A 47 -1.67 8.18 -12.95
C GLY A 47 -0.27 8.61 -12.51
N ILE A 48 -0.06 8.85 -11.21
CA ILE A 48 1.27 9.12 -10.67
C ILE A 48 2.11 7.86 -10.89
N PRO A 49 3.32 7.97 -11.46
CA PRO A 49 4.19 6.82 -11.69
C PRO A 49 4.63 6.25 -10.34
N VAL A 50 3.92 5.23 -9.87
CA VAL A 50 4.30 4.45 -8.70
C VAL A 50 5.44 3.52 -9.12
N PRO A 51 6.55 3.47 -8.37
CA PRO A 51 7.65 2.57 -8.68
C PRO A 51 7.13 1.14 -8.79
N ASN A 52 7.29 0.54 -9.97
CA ASN A 52 6.85 -0.82 -10.23
C ASN A 52 7.83 -1.79 -9.54
N PRO A 53 7.38 -2.61 -8.56
CA PRO A 53 8.24 -3.59 -7.90
C PRO A 53 8.88 -4.56 -8.87
N THR A 54 8.19 -4.88 -9.98
CA THR A 54 8.73 -5.74 -11.04
C THR A 54 10.00 -5.17 -11.64
N ARG A 55 10.14 -3.84 -11.76
CA ARG A 55 11.39 -3.23 -12.22
C ARG A 55 12.53 -3.38 -11.21
N ALA A 56 12.23 -3.35 -9.91
CA ALA A 56 13.24 -3.61 -8.89
C ALA A 56 13.70 -5.07 -8.93
N VAL A 57 12.75 -6.01 -9.10
CA VAL A 57 13.04 -7.43 -9.30
C VAL A 57 13.87 -7.61 -10.57
N GLU A 58 13.46 -7.05 -11.70
CA GLU A 58 14.22 -7.09 -12.95
C GLU A 58 15.64 -6.56 -12.76
N TYR A 59 15.83 -5.43 -12.08
CA TYR A 59 17.17 -4.89 -11.82
C TYR A 59 18.07 -5.86 -11.06
N ILE A 60 17.53 -6.51 -10.01
CA ILE A 60 18.27 -7.48 -9.19
C ILE A 60 18.56 -8.78 -9.97
N PHE A 61 17.61 -9.26 -10.76
CA PHE A 61 17.70 -10.55 -11.46
C PHE A 61 18.27 -10.47 -12.88
N SER A 62 18.34 -9.26 -13.48
CA SER A 62 18.97 -9.05 -14.79
C SER A 62 20.39 -9.63 -14.88
N PRO A 63 21.30 -9.42 -13.92
CA PRO A 63 22.65 -9.98 -14.00
C PRO A 63 22.67 -11.51 -14.00
N LEU A 64 21.81 -12.15 -13.21
CA LEU A 64 21.66 -13.61 -13.20
C LEU A 64 21.09 -14.12 -14.53
N SER A 65 20.07 -13.45 -15.07
CA SER A 65 19.46 -13.83 -16.35
C SER A 65 20.45 -13.76 -17.52
N ARG A 66 21.33 -12.75 -17.54
CA ARG A 66 22.39 -12.59 -18.56
C ARG A 66 23.48 -13.65 -18.45
N LEU A 67 23.73 -14.15 -17.24
CA LEU A 67 24.73 -15.21 -17.01
C LEU A 67 24.21 -16.59 -17.43
N ILE A 68 22.92 -16.87 -17.19
CA ILE A 68 22.31 -18.18 -17.48
C ILE A 68 21.82 -18.27 -18.95
N TYR A 69 21.30 -17.17 -19.50
CA TYR A 69 20.92 -17.04 -20.91
C TYR A 69 21.73 -15.91 -21.57
N PRO A 70 23.01 -16.15 -21.87
CA PRO A 70 23.76 -15.26 -22.76
C PRO A 70 23.15 -15.40 -24.16
N ARG A 71 22.37 -14.41 -24.60
CA ARG A 71 22.02 -14.26 -26.01
C ARG A 71 23.00 -13.30 -26.68
#